data_AF-A0A6A6AA02-F1
#
_entry.id   AF-A0A6A6AA02-F1
#
_cell.length_a   1.000
_cell.length_b   1.000
_cell.length_c   1.000
_cell.angle_alpha   90.00
_cell.angle_beta   90.00
_cell.angle_gamma   90.00
#
_symmetry.space_group_name_H-M   'P 1'
#
loop_
_entity.id
_entity.type
_entity.pdbx_description
1 polymer ?
#
loop_
_entity_poly.entity_id
_entity_poly.type
_entity_poly.pdbx_seq_one_letter_code
_entity_poly.pdbx_strand_id
1 'polypeptide(L)'
;MSSADIEKRSASTSTGDSSDATTTFVGNGRTSSGNVIIYKEHHEASTIELFYDLFFVANLALINYLKLFTLLWFTWLSTTLFDVRFNIDCVWNRLHKAIQFGVFAGFVFAGPVYDKYSKSGVSKSYKDFAIVLIVSRVAISVQYAVVMWQGRLFKSTLLPLGLSTLVHISAAVGYMVTLLVFPVGPVGLPEQVTWFIISIVEGLLIFLIAMTWRIVSFKYTHLVERLQLLTLIIIGEGIIGVVKSIACITKGQTSNNLREFGTVGAAVLLLYILWMLYFDQLSSDRFGTVRQQIWSLLHYPLHMAILICVEGNTSLIVWNSAVQALKWIWSMEPSDYSDPAAGFEDTAAFLSHLNKSMYSINAQFTSKYWNDTYKWESNFTAIENYTASYGFGSDEWNNKTGSLVNYIFTNAQIFVFEAHADTLAKLNAVTAPSTSRYKTLEAVYGVFNVTVTQFYAGAGAMLIVLAVMYWFNKLHKTKVEFGEMINRVVVGFTLLIVGVVAVLGNQSTSGFKFVASHWAIPIVVMLFVGGKTLRS
;
A
#
# COMPACT_ATOMS: atom_id res chain seq x y z
N MET A 1 43.22 3.25 -42.71
CA MET A 1 44.30 3.64 -41.76
C MET A 1 43.66 4.58 -40.74
N SER A 2 43.67 4.39 -39.44
CA SER A 2 44.07 3.29 -38.55
C SER A 2 43.42 3.59 -37.20
N SER A 3 42.93 2.56 -36.52
CA SER A 3 42.70 2.58 -35.08
C SER A 3 44.01 2.89 -34.35
N ALA A 4 43.96 3.70 -33.29
CA ALA A 4 44.84 3.63 -32.12
C ALA A 4 44.42 4.72 -31.13
N ASP A 5 43.96 4.30 -29.95
CA ASP A 5 44.49 4.78 -28.67
C ASP A 5 43.85 3.93 -27.57
N ILE A 6 44.43 2.73 -27.38
CA ILE A 6 44.21 1.89 -26.21
C ILE A 6 45.40 2.11 -25.28
N GLU A 7 45.05 2.51 -24.07
CA GLU A 7 45.89 2.86 -22.95
C GLU A 7 46.72 1.66 -22.44
N LYS A 8 48.03 1.88 -22.33
CA LYS A 8 49.02 0.99 -21.71
C LYS A 8 48.72 0.81 -20.20
N ARG A 9 48.59 -0.44 -19.75
CA ARG A 9 49.09 -0.84 -18.43
C ARG A 9 49.84 -2.17 -18.50
N SER A 10 50.99 -2.14 -17.84
CA SER A 10 52.08 -3.10 -17.74
C SER A 10 51.68 -4.55 -17.44
N ALA A 11 52.12 -5.47 -18.29
CA ALA A 11 52.27 -6.88 -17.98
C ALA A 11 53.71 -7.14 -17.53
N SER A 12 53.89 -7.57 -16.29
CA SER A 12 55.11 -8.24 -15.83
C SER A 12 54.87 -9.75 -15.90
N THR A 13 55.60 -10.39 -16.80
CA THR A 13 55.67 -11.83 -17.02
C THR A 13 56.27 -12.54 -15.80
N SER A 14 55.60 -13.59 -15.30
CA SER A 14 56.30 -14.71 -14.64
C SER A 14 55.88 -16.00 -15.32
N THR A 15 56.89 -16.69 -15.83
CA THR A 15 56.87 -17.95 -16.56
C THR A 15 56.35 -19.13 -15.74
N GLY A 16 55.57 -19.98 -16.43
CA GLY A 16 55.40 -21.44 -16.31
C GLY A 16 55.62 -22.14 -14.96
N ASP A 17 54.57 -22.83 -14.50
CA ASP A 17 54.71 -24.28 -14.33
C ASP A 17 53.38 -25.00 -14.58
N SER A 18 53.50 -26.12 -15.29
CA SER A 18 52.42 -27.02 -15.69
C SER A 18 52.22 -28.11 -14.65
N SER A 19 51.00 -28.28 -14.13
CA SER A 19 50.34 -29.58 -13.85
C SER A 19 49.11 -29.38 -12.95
N ASP A 20 48.16 -30.29 -13.12
CA ASP A 20 46.95 -30.52 -12.32
C ASP A 20 45.75 -29.60 -12.53
N ALA A 21 44.97 -30.02 -13.54
CA ALA A 21 43.54 -29.80 -13.59
C ALA A 21 42.84 -30.40 -12.37
N THR A 22 42.48 -29.59 -11.37
CA THR A 22 41.29 -29.74 -10.50
C THR A 22 41.11 -28.44 -9.69
N THR A 23 39.88 -27.94 -9.55
CA THR A 23 39.42 -26.80 -8.70
C THR A 23 39.39 -25.37 -9.30
N THR A 24 38.48 -25.15 -10.25
CA THR A 24 37.99 -23.81 -10.64
C THR A 24 36.81 -23.35 -9.76
N PHE A 25 37.01 -23.11 -8.46
CA PHE A 25 36.03 -22.42 -7.59
C PHE A 25 36.69 -21.74 -6.39
N VAL A 26 37.64 -20.83 -6.61
CA VAL A 26 38.19 -20.01 -5.51
C VAL A 26 38.36 -18.57 -5.98
N GLY A 27 37.65 -17.64 -5.33
CA GLY A 27 37.93 -16.22 -5.46
C GLY A 27 39.31 -15.90 -4.88
N ASN A 28 40.11 -15.10 -5.60
CA ASN A 28 41.52 -14.78 -5.28
C ASN A 28 41.75 -13.96 -3.98
N GLY A 29 40.80 -13.92 -3.05
CA GLY A 29 40.94 -13.22 -1.77
C GLY A 29 41.41 -14.16 -0.66
N ARG A 30 42.62 -13.95 -0.14
CA ARG A 30 43.06 -14.53 1.14
C ARG A 30 42.98 -13.46 2.24
N THR A 31 42.50 -13.84 3.41
CA THR A 31 42.55 -13.00 4.63
C THR A 31 44.00 -12.79 5.09
N SER A 32 44.27 -11.82 5.98
CA SER A 32 45.64 -11.60 6.53
C SER A 32 46.20 -12.82 7.28
N SER A 33 45.34 -13.78 7.64
CA SER A 33 45.71 -15.07 8.24
C SER A 33 45.76 -16.23 7.23
N GLY A 34 45.77 -15.97 5.92
CA GLY A 34 45.92 -16.97 4.86
C GLY A 34 44.68 -17.81 4.52
N ASN A 35 43.54 -17.59 5.20
CA ASN A 35 42.30 -18.32 4.92
C ASN A 35 41.65 -17.83 3.62
N VAL A 36 41.14 -18.78 2.82
CA VAL A 36 40.38 -18.53 1.59
C VAL A 36 39.05 -17.88 1.93
N ILE A 37 38.75 -16.76 1.28
CA ILE A 37 37.45 -16.08 1.42
C ILE A 37 36.42 -16.86 0.58
N ILE A 38 35.57 -17.63 1.25
CA ILE A 38 34.55 -18.49 0.61
C ILE A 38 33.33 -17.67 0.15
N TYR A 39 33.05 -16.53 0.80
CA TYR A 39 31.93 -15.64 0.46
C TYR A 39 32.46 -14.29 0.00
N LYS A 40 32.15 -13.89 -1.23
CA LYS A 40 32.49 -12.57 -1.75
C LYS A 40 31.48 -11.56 -1.22
N GLU A 41 31.98 -10.50 -0.60
CA GLU A 41 31.17 -9.34 -0.21
C GLU A 41 30.62 -8.66 -1.48
N HIS A 42 29.30 -8.57 -1.61
CA HIS A 42 28.66 -7.82 -2.67
C HIS A 42 28.35 -6.42 -2.14
N HIS A 43 28.89 -5.40 -2.82
CA HIS A 43 28.65 -4.00 -2.44
C HIS A 43 27.39 -3.41 -3.11
N GLU A 44 26.76 -4.14 -4.03
CA GLU A 44 25.59 -3.70 -4.79
C GLU A 44 24.53 -4.81 -4.82
N ALA A 45 23.25 -4.43 -4.84
CA ALA A 45 22.14 -5.36 -4.97
C ALA A 45 22.13 -6.03 -6.36
N SER A 46 21.93 -7.35 -6.38
CA SER A 46 21.89 -8.08 -7.67
C SER A 46 20.53 -7.92 -8.37
N THR A 47 20.50 -8.03 -9.70
CA THR A 47 19.26 -7.93 -10.50
C THR A 47 18.19 -8.96 -10.06
N ILE A 48 18.60 -10.15 -9.62
CA ILE A 48 17.68 -11.19 -9.14
C ILE A 48 17.06 -10.86 -7.77
N GLU A 49 17.79 -10.12 -6.92
CA GLU A 49 17.27 -9.61 -5.66
C GLU A 49 16.24 -8.49 -5.92
N LEU A 50 16.52 -7.59 -6.86
CA LEU A 50 15.56 -6.57 -7.27
C LEU A 50 14.28 -7.19 -7.89
N PHE A 51 14.43 -8.25 -8.69
CA PHE A 51 13.29 -8.98 -9.25
C PHE A 51 12.44 -9.67 -8.16
N TYR A 52 13.06 -10.15 -7.08
CA TYR A 52 12.36 -10.67 -5.90
C TYR A 52 11.55 -9.59 -5.19
N ASP A 53 12.12 -8.39 -5.03
CA ASP A 53 11.43 -7.26 -4.41
C ASP A 53 10.21 -6.81 -5.23
N LEU A 54 10.20 -7.04 -6.56
CA LEU A 54 9.03 -6.78 -7.42
C LEU A 54 7.85 -7.73 -7.13
N PHE A 55 8.11 -9.02 -6.86
CA PHE A 55 7.06 -9.98 -6.46
C PHE A 55 6.43 -9.62 -5.11
N PHE A 56 7.20 -9.02 -4.20
CA PHE A 56 6.67 -8.47 -2.96
C PHE A 56 5.63 -7.38 -3.24
N VAL A 57 5.94 -6.43 -4.13
CA VAL A 57 5.03 -5.32 -4.45
C VAL A 57 3.83 -5.75 -5.29
N ALA A 58 3.94 -6.78 -6.13
CA ALA A 58 2.79 -7.32 -6.85
C ALA A 58 1.65 -7.80 -5.92
N ASN A 59 1.98 -8.22 -4.69
CA ASN A 59 1.00 -8.62 -3.68
C ASN A 59 0.38 -7.44 -2.90
N LEU A 60 0.86 -6.22 -3.15
CA LEU A 60 0.42 -4.98 -2.53
C LEU A 60 -0.84 -4.40 -3.19
N ALA A 61 -1.49 -5.13 -4.11
CA ALA A 61 -2.70 -4.74 -4.85
C ALA A 61 -4.05 -5.30 -4.31
N LEU A 62 -4.05 -6.03 -3.18
CA LEU A 62 -5.26 -6.46 -2.44
C LEU A 62 -5.69 -5.74 -1.10
N ILE A 63 -6.68 -4.85 -1.14
CA ILE A 63 -7.05 -3.77 -0.18
C ILE A 63 -7.33 -4.00 1.35
N ASN A 64 -7.16 -5.19 1.92
CA ASN A 64 -7.31 -5.38 3.39
C ASN A 64 -5.96 -5.59 4.13
N TYR A 65 -5.01 -4.67 3.88
CA TYR A 65 -3.57 -4.94 3.85
C TYR A 65 -2.68 -4.90 5.08
N LEU A 66 -2.98 -4.22 6.19
CA LEU A 66 -1.93 -4.04 7.22
C LEU A 66 -1.39 -5.38 7.73
N LYS A 67 -2.31 -6.33 7.83
CA LYS A 67 -2.07 -7.74 8.14
C LYS A 67 -1.21 -8.43 7.06
N LEU A 68 -1.68 -8.42 5.80
CA LEU A 68 -0.98 -9.07 4.69
C LEU A 68 0.41 -8.46 4.46
N PHE A 69 0.53 -7.13 4.48
CA PHE A 69 1.78 -6.41 4.37
C PHE A 69 2.77 -6.83 5.46
N THR A 70 2.30 -7.02 6.70
CA THR A 70 3.16 -7.48 7.78
C THR A 70 3.74 -8.86 7.49
N LEU A 71 2.91 -9.81 7.06
CA LEU A 71 3.40 -11.15 6.70
C LEU A 71 4.34 -11.12 5.50
N LEU A 72 4.02 -10.33 4.48
CA LEU A 72 4.86 -10.12 3.31
C LEU A 72 6.21 -9.53 3.72
N TRP A 73 6.21 -8.48 4.55
CA TRP A 73 7.41 -7.73 4.91
C TRP A 73 8.36 -8.58 5.75
N PHE A 74 7.85 -9.32 6.74
CA PHE A 74 8.71 -10.21 7.55
C PHE A 74 9.17 -11.46 6.78
N THR A 75 8.40 -11.92 5.79
CA THR A 75 8.84 -13.00 4.88
C THR A 75 9.92 -12.52 3.92
N TRP A 76 9.71 -11.35 3.30
CA TRP A 76 10.71 -10.67 2.48
C TRP A 76 11.99 -10.41 3.27
N LEU A 77 11.87 -9.90 4.50
CA LEU A 77 12.98 -9.61 5.38
C LEU A 77 13.77 -10.90 5.66
N SER A 78 13.11 -11.99 6.05
CA SER A 78 13.78 -13.26 6.38
C SER A 78 14.66 -13.76 5.23
N THR A 79 14.13 -13.76 4.01
CA THR A 79 14.89 -14.13 2.80
C THR A 79 16.02 -13.14 2.53
N THR A 80 15.73 -11.83 2.64
CA THR A 80 16.70 -10.77 2.37
C THR A 80 17.89 -10.81 3.32
N LEU A 81 17.66 -11.04 4.61
CA LEU A 81 18.72 -11.15 5.61
C LEU A 81 19.63 -12.36 5.35
N PHE A 82 19.08 -13.45 4.80
CA PHE A 82 19.89 -14.59 4.36
C PHE A 82 20.72 -14.22 3.12
N ASP A 83 20.08 -13.65 2.09
CA ASP A 83 20.74 -13.38 0.82
C ASP A 83 21.95 -12.46 1.00
N VAL A 84 21.74 -11.39 1.75
CA VAL A 84 22.72 -10.33 1.97
C VAL A 84 23.97 -10.86 2.71
N ARG A 85 23.87 -12.00 3.38
CA ARG A 85 25.00 -12.64 4.09
C ARG A 85 25.65 -13.77 3.29
N PHE A 86 24.86 -14.60 2.62
CA PHE A 86 25.31 -15.92 2.16
C PHE A 86 24.97 -16.22 0.70
N ASN A 87 24.34 -15.31 -0.03
CA ASN A 87 24.02 -15.53 -1.43
C ASN A 87 25.30 -15.60 -2.27
N ILE A 88 25.44 -16.69 -3.01
CA ILE A 88 26.45 -16.91 -4.03
C ILE A 88 25.71 -17.30 -5.30
N ASP A 89 26.14 -16.81 -6.47
CA ASP A 89 25.51 -17.21 -7.72
C ASP A 89 25.82 -18.69 -8.03
N CYS A 90 24.85 -19.56 -7.73
CA CYS A 90 24.92 -20.99 -8.01
C CYS A 90 23.51 -21.56 -8.24
N VAL A 91 23.44 -22.73 -8.89
CA VAL A 91 22.16 -23.39 -9.22
C VAL A 91 21.30 -23.62 -7.97
N TRP A 92 21.92 -23.97 -6.85
CA TRP A 92 21.24 -24.19 -5.57
C TRP A 92 20.50 -22.95 -5.07
N ASN A 93 21.17 -21.79 -5.08
CA ASN A 93 20.56 -20.54 -4.64
C ASN A 93 19.50 -20.05 -5.63
N ARG A 94 19.70 -20.25 -6.94
CA ARG A 94 18.68 -19.96 -7.97
C ARG A 94 17.42 -20.80 -7.80
N LEU A 95 17.54 -22.08 -7.47
CA LEU A 95 16.39 -22.95 -7.17
C LEU A 95 15.61 -22.44 -5.95
N HIS A 96 16.30 -22.06 -4.88
CA HIS A 96 15.65 -21.48 -3.70
C HIS A 96 14.96 -20.15 -4.03
N LYS A 97 15.56 -19.30 -4.86
CA LYS A 97 14.90 -18.10 -5.36
C LYS A 97 13.62 -18.42 -6.12
N ALA A 98 13.63 -19.44 -6.96
CA ALA A 98 12.41 -19.90 -7.65
C ALA A 98 11.32 -20.36 -6.66
N ILE A 99 11.68 -21.09 -5.61
CA ILE A 99 10.74 -21.47 -4.53
C ILE A 99 10.19 -20.21 -3.86
N GLN A 100 11.03 -19.23 -3.54
CA GLN A 100 10.60 -17.98 -2.89
C GLN A 100 9.72 -17.11 -3.81
N PHE A 101 9.90 -17.13 -5.14
CA PHE A 101 8.95 -16.52 -6.08
C PHE A 101 7.60 -17.24 -6.03
N GLY A 102 7.60 -18.58 -6.01
CA GLY A 102 6.40 -19.39 -5.84
C GLY A 102 5.68 -19.10 -4.53
N VAL A 103 6.41 -18.90 -3.44
CA VAL A 103 5.87 -18.47 -2.15
C VAL A 103 5.14 -17.14 -2.29
N PHE A 104 5.77 -16.11 -2.88
CA PHE A 104 5.09 -14.82 -3.08
C PHE A 104 3.90 -14.90 -4.03
N ALA A 105 3.94 -15.73 -5.07
CA ALA A 105 2.75 -15.97 -5.89
C ALA A 105 1.62 -16.62 -5.05
N GLY A 106 1.99 -17.53 -4.13
CA GLY A 106 1.07 -18.17 -3.20
C GLY A 106 0.45 -17.25 -2.15
N PHE A 107 0.96 -16.02 -1.95
CA PHE A 107 0.31 -15.04 -1.08
C PHE A 107 -1.08 -14.62 -1.56
N VAL A 108 -1.43 -14.89 -2.83
CA VAL A 108 -2.79 -14.73 -3.35
C VAL A 108 -3.84 -15.54 -2.56
N PHE A 109 -3.45 -16.68 -1.98
CA PHE A 109 -4.36 -17.51 -1.17
C PHE A 109 -4.77 -16.83 0.13
N ALA A 110 -4.04 -15.82 0.60
CA ALA A 110 -4.46 -15.01 1.73
C ALA A 110 -5.64 -14.09 1.39
N GLY A 111 -5.90 -13.84 0.10
CA GLY A 111 -6.91 -12.87 -0.32
C GLY A 111 -8.32 -13.16 0.19
N PRO A 112 -8.88 -14.36 -0.04
CA PRO A 112 -10.17 -14.75 0.51
C PRO A 112 -10.22 -14.77 2.04
N VAL A 113 -9.08 -15.00 2.72
CA VAL A 113 -9.01 -15.00 4.20
C VAL A 113 -9.19 -13.60 4.78
N TYR A 114 -8.73 -12.58 4.06
CA TYR A 114 -8.87 -11.19 4.44
C TYR A 114 -10.04 -10.50 3.74
N ASP A 115 -10.81 -11.22 2.93
CA ASP A 115 -12.06 -10.71 2.37
C ASP A 115 -13.16 -10.74 3.46
N LYS A 116 -13.80 -9.58 3.66
CA LYS A 116 -14.90 -9.45 4.63
C LYS A 116 -16.24 -9.86 4.03
N TYR A 117 -16.36 -9.93 2.71
CA TYR A 117 -17.63 -9.98 1.99
C TYR A 117 -17.97 -11.36 1.47
N SER A 118 -16.98 -12.11 0.98
CA SER A 118 -17.16 -13.52 0.64
C SER A 118 -16.60 -14.44 1.73
N LYS A 119 -17.48 -15.21 2.38
CA LYS A 119 -17.08 -16.25 3.34
C LYS A 119 -16.98 -17.65 2.72
N SER A 120 -17.26 -17.79 1.43
CA SER A 120 -17.22 -19.08 0.74
C SER A 120 -15.77 -19.51 0.51
N GLY A 121 -15.42 -20.74 0.90
CA GLY A 121 -14.08 -21.32 0.65
C GLY A 121 -12.95 -20.81 1.56
N VAL A 122 -13.22 -19.90 2.52
CA VAL A 122 -12.21 -19.27 3.38
C VAL A 122 -11.36 -20.28 4.15
N SER A 123 -11.96 -21.38 4.64
CA SER A 123 -11.22 -22.43 5.36
C SER A 123 -10.18 -23.13 4.49
N LYS A 124 -10.49 -23.37 3.21
CA LYS A 124 -9.53 -23.96 2.26
C LYS A 124 -8.39 -22.99 1.98
N SER A 125 -8.71 -21.74 1.64
CA SER A 125 -7.71 -20.69 1.41
C SER A 125 -6.81 -20.44 2.61
N TYR A 126 -7.36 -20.55 3.84
CA TYR A 126 -6.58 -20.47 5.08
C TYR A 126 -5.52 -21.58 5.17
N LYS A 127 -5.92 -22.83 4.87
CA LYS A 127 -5.00 -23.98 4.88
C LYS A 127 -3.96 -23.87 3.77
N ASP A 128 -4.38 -23.50 2.56
CA ASP A 128 -3.47 -23.31 1.42
C ASP A 128 -2.43 -22.21 1.72
N PHE A 129 -2.86 -21.11 2.34
CA PHE A 129 -1.94 -20.04 2.74
C PHE A 129 -1.00 -20.46 3.88
N ALA A 130 -1.48 -21.22 4.87
CA ALA A 130 -0.62 -21.78 5.92
C ALA A 130 0.46 -22.70 5.34
N ILE A 131 0.13 -23.53 4.33
CA ILE A 131 1.11 -24.36 3.60
C ILE A 131 2.17 -23.49 2.94
N VAL A 132 1.78 -22.38 2.29
CA VAL A 132 2.73 -21.43 1.68
C VAL A 132 3.71 -20.87 2.73
N LEU A 133 3.22 -20.50 3.91
CA LEU A 133 4.07 -20.01 5.01
C LEU A 133 5.02 -21.10 5.53
N ILE A 134 4.55 -22.35 5.66
CA ILE A 134 5.40 -23.50 6.05
C ILE A 134 6.51 -23.71 5.01
N VAL A 135 6.16 -23.79 3.73
CA VAL A 135 7.13 -24.01 2.63
C VAL A 135 8.18 -22.90 2.61
N SER A 136 7.77 -21.64 2.80
CA SER A 136 8.70 -20.51 2.92
C SER A 136 9.74 -20.71 4.04
N ARG A 137 9.28 -21.14 5.23
CA ARG A 137 10.14 -21.31 6.41
C ARG A 137 11.01 -22.56 6.35
N VAL A 138 10.49 -23.64 5.78
CA VAL A 138 11.29 -24.84 5.52
C VAL A 138 12.39 -24.51 4.51
N ALA A 139 12.07 -23.83 3.40
CA ALA A 139 13.05 -23.46 2.38
C ALA A 139 14.21 -22.63 2.97
N ILE A 140 13.91 -21.57 3.72
CA ILE A 140 14.97 -20.73 4.34
C ILE A 140 15.74 -21.50 5.43
N SER A 141 15.10 -22.36 6.20
CA SER A 141 15.78 -23.19 7.22
C SER A 141 16.79 -24.16 6.59
N VAL A 142 16.44 -24.76 5.44
CA VAL A 142 17.34 -25.64 4.68
C VAL A 142 18.54 -24.84 4.16
N GLN A 143 18.34 -23.60 3.70
CA GLN A 143 19.45 -22.75 3.27
C GLN A 143 20.42 -22.44 4.41
N TYR A 144 19.91 -22.04 5.58
CA TYR A 144 20.75 -21.82 6.76
C TYR A 144 21.46 -23.10 7.22
N ALA A 145 20.79 -24.26 7.18
CA ALA A 145 21.39 -25.55 7.53
C ALA A 145 22.54 -25.95 6.59
N VAL A 146 22.38 -25.72 5.28
CA VAL A 146 23.44 -25.98 4.29
C VAL A 146 24.64 -25.06 4.53
N VAL A 147 24.41 -23.78 4.78
CA VAL A 147 25.50 -22.82 5.11
C VAL A 147 26.19 -23.22 6.42
N MET A 148 25.43 -23.64 7.43
CA MET A 148 25.99 -24.16 8.68
C MET A 148 26.86 -25.41 8.45
N TRP A 149 26.43 -26.33 7.59
CA TRP A 149 27.20 -27.51 7.23
C TRP A 149 28.50 -27.16 6.49
N GLN A 150 28.42 -26.26 5.51
CA GLN A 150 29.59 -25.77 4.76
C GLN A 150 30.58 -25.03 5.69
N GLY A 151 30.06 -24.26 6.63
CA GLY A 151 30.82 -23.48 7.62
C GLY A 151 31.32 -24.26 8.83
N ARG A 152 31.18 -25.59 8.86
CA ARG A 152 31.48 -26.43 10.06
C ARG A 152 32.89 -26.33 10.62
N LEU A 153 33.84 -25.85 9.81
CA LEU A 153 35.22 -25.62 10.22
C LEU A 153 35.38 -24.37 11.11
N PHE A 154 34.44 -23.42 11.04
CA PHE A 154 34.45 -22.18 11.82
C PHE A 154 33.50 -22.27 13.03
N LYS A 155 33.99 -22.81 14.15
CA LYS A 155 33.17 -23.07 15.36
C LYS A 155 32.43 -21.83 15.89
N SER A 156 32.99 -20.64 15.70
CA SER A 156 32.40 -19.38 16.18
C SER A 156 31.16 -18.92 15.39
N THR A 157 30.92 -19.43 14.18
CA THR A 157 29.74 -19.09 13.36
C THR A 157 28.65 -20.15 13.43
N LEU A 158 28.97 -21.37 13.87
CA LEU A 158 28.03 -22.49 13.98
C LEU A 158 26.87 -22.18 14.93
N LEU A 159 27.14 -21.59 16.09
CA LEU A 159 26.10 -21.30 17.09
C LEU A 159 25.06 -20.27 16.58
N PRO A 160 25.43 -19.09 16.05
CA PRO A 160 24.43 -18.15 15.52
C PRO A 160 23.70 -18.68 14.27
N LEU A 161 24.36 -19.47 13.41
CA LEU A 161 23.72 -20.11 12.26
C LEU A 161 22.72 -21.21 12.69
N GLY A 162 23.09 -22.03 13.68
CA GLY A 162 22.23 -23.06 14.25
C GLY A 162 21.00 -22.46 14.95
N LEU A 163 21.19 -21.38 15.73
CA LEU A 163 20.08 -20.65 16.33
C LEU A 163 19.14 -20.05 15.27
N SER A 164 19.69 -19.46 14.21
CA SER A 164 18.87 -18.92 13.10
C SER A 164 18.08 -20.02 12.39
N THR A 165 18.71 -21.17 12.16
CA THR A 165 18.04 -22.36 11.60
C THR A 165 16.90 -22.82 12.51
N LEU A 166 17.17 -22.91 13.82
CA LEU A 166 16.18 -23.32 14.81
C LEU A 166 14.98 -22.37 14.84
N VAL A 167 15.20 -21.05 14.82
CA VAL A 167 14.13 -20.04 14.79
C VAL A 167 13.20 -20.26 13.59
N HIS A 168 13.74 -20.48 12.39
CA HIS A 168 12.93 -20.73 11.21
C HIS A 168 12.20 -22.09 11.25
N ILE A 169 12.83 -23.14 11.79
CA ILE A 169 12.16 -24.43 12.02
C ILE A 169 11.02 -24.28 13.04
N SER A 170 11.24 -23.57 14.14
CA SER A 170 10.20 -23.29 15.13
C SER A 170 9.05 -22.50 14.53
N ALA A 171 9.33 -21.52 13.66
CA ALA A 171 8.29 -20.80 12.92
C ALA A 171 7.51 -21.72 11.96
N ALA A 172 8.21 -22.61 11.23
CA ALA A 172 7.58 -23.61 10.35
C ALA A 172 6.65 -24.55 11.14
N VAL A 173 7.11 -25.04 12.30
CA VAL A 173 6.30 -25.86 13.23
C VAL A 173 5.11 -25.05 13.74
N GLY A 174 5.29 -23.77 14.10
CA GLY A 174 4.21 -22.88 14.50
C GLY A 174 3.12 -22.78 13.43
N TYR A 175 3.49 -22.54 12.17
CA TYR A 175 2.53 -22.52 11.06
C TYR A 175 1.89 -23.90 10.80
N MET A 176 2.64 -24.99 10.95
CA MET A 176 2.11 -26.35 10.85
C MET A 176 1.07 -26.64 11.94
N VAL A 177 1.29 -26.18 13.17
CA VAL A 177 0.27 -26.25 14.23
C VAL A 177 -0.96 -25.45 13.81
N THR A 178 -0.80 -24.26 13.23
CA THR A 178 -1.96 -23.50 12.75
C THR A 178 -2.73 -24.20 11.63
N LEU A 179 -2.06 -24.98 10.78
CA LEU A 179 -2.68 -25.78 9.71
C LEU A 179 -3.48 -26.96 10.25
N LEU A 180 -2.98 -27.63 11.30
CA LEU A 180 -3.58 -28.84 11.87
C LEU A 180 -4.69 -28.54 12.87
N VAL A 181 -4.53 -27.47 13.66
CA VAL A 181 -5.46 -27.11 14.75
C VAL A 181 -6.57 -26.18 14.26
N PHE A 182 -6.29 -25.27 13.32
CA PHE A 182 -7.28 -24.33 12.80
C PHE A 182 -7.68 -24.65 11.35
N PRO A 183 -8.92 -24.35 10.93
CA PRO A 183 -9.97 -23.69 11.70
C PRO A 183 -10.97 -24.69 12.33
N VAL A 184 -11.26 -24.50 13.63
CA VAL A 184 -12.29 -25.25 14.38
C VAL A 184 -13.70 -24.68 14.12
N GLY A 185 -13.83 -23.70 13.23
CA GLY A 185 -15.07 -22.99 12.92
C GLY A 185 -14.89 -21.94 11.82
N PRO A 186 -15.67 -20.84 11.80
CA PRO A 186 -15.40 -19.72 10.91
C PRO A 186 -14.05 -19.09 11.29
N VAL A 187 -13.20 -18.82 10.29
CA VAL A 187 -11.90 -18.16 10.50
C VAL A 187 -12.14 -16.79 11.14
N GLY A 188 -11.74 -16.65 12.40
CA GLY A 188 -11.91 -15.44 13.18
C GLY A 188 -10.67 -14.56 13.23
N LEU A 189 -10.75 -13.50 14.03
CA LEU A 189 -9.60 -12.66 14.36
C LEU A 189 -8.46 -13.41 15.09
N PRO A 190 -8.72 -14.32 16.04
CA PRO A 190 -7.65 -15.02 16.78
C PRO A 190 -6.74 -15.85 15.87
N GLU A 191 -7.31 -16.56 14.91
CA GLU A 191 -6.57 -17.40 13.97
C GLU A 191 -5.67 -16.56 13.07
N GLN A 192 -6.19 -15.43 12.57
CA GLN A 192 -5.40 -14.49 11.76
C GLN A 192 -4.28 -13.84 12.58
N VAL A 193 -4.55 -13.44 13.82
CA VAL A 193 -3.57 -12.75 14.69
C VAL A 193 -2.37 -13.64 15.00
N THR A 194 -2.60 -14.95 15.15
CA THR A 194 -1.56 -15.94 15.42
C THR A 194 -0.44 -15.90 14.37
N TRP A 195 -0.78 -15.77 13.08
CA TRP A 195 0.23 -15.70 12.03
C TRP A 195 1.12 -14.46 12.13
N PHE A 196 0.57 -13.28 12.46
CA PHE A 196 1.38 -12.07 12.61
C PHE A 196 2.33 -12.16 13.79
N ILE A 197 1.85 -12.70 14.92
CA ILE A 197 2.67 -12.88 16.11
C ILE A 197 3.86 -13.79 15.79
N ILE A 198 3.64 -14.93 15.13
CA ILE A 198 4.71 -15.85 14.72
C ILE A 198 5.73 -15.11 13.84
N SER A 199 5.27 -14.40 12.82
CA SER A 199 6.14 -13.69 11.86
C SER A 199 6.96 -12.56 12.50
N ILE A 200 6.36 -11.75 13.37
CA ILE A 200 7.04 -10.67 14.08
C ILE A 200 8.08 -11.23 15.06
N VAL A 201 7.69 -12.24 15.86
CA VAL A 201 8.60 -12.87 16.84
C VAL A 201 9.79 -13.49 16.13
N GLU A 202 9.56 -14.21 15.04
CA GLU A 202 10.61 -14.76 14.19
C GLU A 202 11.59 -13.68 13.72
N GLY A 203 11.08 -12.61 13.10
CA GLY A 203 11.93 -11.51 12.61
C GLY A 203 12.75 -10.85 13.72
N LEU A 204 12.13 -10.60 14.89
CA LEU A 204 12.80 -10.02 16.05
C LEU A 204 13.88 -10.94 16.61
N LEU A 205 13.65 -12.26 16.67
CA LEU A 205 14.65 -13.22 17.12
C LEU A 205 15.86 -13.28 16.19
N ILE A 206 15.66 -13.22 14.86
CA ILE A 206 16.77 -13.17 13.90
C ILE A 206 17.59 -11.89 14.05
N PHE A 207 16.93 -10.74 14.27
CA PHE A 207 17.62 -9.49 14.58
C PHE A 207 18.38 -9.55 15.91
N LEU A 208 17.79 -10.14 16.95
CA LEU A 208 18.43 -10.31 18.24
C LEU A 208 19.69 -11.15 18.14
N ILE A 209 19.66 -12.26 17.38
CA ILE A 209 20.84 -13.08 17.07
C ILE A 209 21.90 -12.25 16.33
N ALA A 210 21.50 -11.42 15.37
CA ALA A 210 22.42 -10.56 14.62
C ALA A 210 23.05 -9.44 15.48
N MET A 211 22.38 -9.04 16.56
CA MET A 211 22.85 -8.03 17.51
C MET A 211 23.83 -8.62 18.54
N THR A 212 23.57 -9.83 19.03
CA THR A 212 24.44 -10.53 20.00
C THR A 212 25.71 -11.07 19.35
N TRP A 213 25.60 -11.70 18.17
CA TRP A 213 26.76 -12.24 17.44
C TRP A 213 27.23 -11.29 16.34
N ARG A 214 28.21 -10.44 16.68
CA ARG A 214 28.79 -9.44 15.75
C ARG A 214 29.37 -10.05 14.46
N ILE A 215 29.77 -11.32 14.49
CA ILE A 215 30.30 -12.01 13.29
C ILE A 215 29.23 -12.27 12.22
N VAL A 216 27.95 -12.24 12.60
CA VAL A 216 26.79 -12.39 11.70
C VAL A 216 26.04 -11.05 11.58
N SER A 217 26.68 -9.94 11.94
CA SER A 217 26.10 -8.60 11.83
C SER A 217 25.95 -8.18 10.37
N PHE A 218 24.96 -7.33 10.06
CA PHE A 218 24.78 -6.76 8.71
C PHE A 218 25.65 -5.53 8.44
N LYS A 219 26.67 -5.30 9.27
CA LYS A 219 27.59 -4.19 9.03
C LYS A 219 28.40 -4.49 7.78
N TYR A 220 28.46 -3.51 6.87
CA TYR A 220 29.11 -3.58 5.55
C TYR A 220 28.35 -4.35 4.46
N THR A 221 27.13 -4.82 4.73
CA THR A 221 26.32 -5.48 3.70
C THR A 221 25.41 -4.51 2.95
N HIS A 222 24.92 -4.91 1.77
CA HIS A 222 23.97 -4.14 0.95
C HIS A 222 22.53 -4.13 1.49
N LEU A 223 22.31 -4.46 2.77
CA LEU A 223 20.98 -4.42 3.40
C LEU A 223 20.35 -3.02 3.34
N VAL A 224 21.17 -1.98 3.54
CA VAL A 224 20.74 -0.57 3.49
C VAL A 224 20.23 -0.23 2.10
N GLU A 225 20.96 -0.64 1.06
CA GLU A 225 20.56 -0.45 -0.33
C GLU A 225 19.26 -1.19 -0.65
N ARG A 226 19.11 -2.45 -0.22
CA ARG A 226 17.86 -3.21 -0.44
C ARG A 226 16.64 -2.57 0.23
N LEU A 227 16.79 -2.00 1.43
CA LEU A 227 15.70 -1.27 2.09
C LEU A 227 15.33 0.01 1.35
N GLN A 228 16.31 0.71 0.78
CA GLN A 228 16.09 1.90 -0.06
C GLN A 228 15.42 1.55 -1.39
N LEU A 229 15.87 0.47 -2.04
CA LEU A 229 15.25 -0.06 -3.26
C LEU A 229 13.81 -0.49 -2.98
N LEU A 230 13.56 -1.20 -1.88
CA LEU A 230 12.19 -1.56 -1.50
C LEU A 230 11.30 -0.32 -1.28
N THR A 231 11.84 0.75 -0.68
CA THR A 231 11.11 2.02 -0.54
C THR A 231 10.75 2.60 -1.91
N LEU A 232 11.69 2.60 -2.87
CA LEU A 232 11.42 3.05 -4.24
C LEU A 232 10.33 2.23 -4.91
N ILE A 233 10.34 0.91 -4.75
CA ILE A 233 9.32 0.04 -5.37
C ILE A 233 7.95 0.30 -4.73
N ILE A 234 7.86 0.51 -3.41
CA ILE A 234 6.60 0.88 -2.72
C ILE A 234 6.07 2.23 -3.21
N ILE A 235 6.93 3.23 -3.39
CA ILE A 235 6.54 4.52 -4.00
C ILE A 235 6.10 4.32 -5.45
N GLY A 236 6.77 3.42 -6.18
CA GLY A 236 6.45 3.03 -7.55
C GLY A 236 5.04 2.45 -7.69
N GLU A 237 4.60 1.59 -6.76
CA GLU A 237 3.21 1.10 -6.72
C GLU A 237 2.22 2.26 -6.56
N GLY A 238 2.59 3.28 -5.80
CA GLY A 238 1.83 4.52 -5.71
C GLY A 238 1.65 5.25 -7.03
N ILE A 239 2.72 5.35 -7.82
CA ILE A 239 2.68 5.94 -9.15
C ILE A 239 1.73 5.14 -10.05
N ILE A 240 1.82 3.81 -10.03
CA ILE A 240 0.92 2.92 -10.78
C ILE A 240 -0.54 3.15 -10.36
N GLY A 241 -0.81 3.23 -9.05
CA GLY A 241 -2.15 3.50 -8.52
C GLY A 241 -2.70 4.88 -8.92
N VAL A 242 -1.85 5.92 -8.96
CA VAL A 242 -2.24 7.26 -9.45
C VAL A 242 -2.60 7.20 -10.93
N VAL A 243 -1.79 6.52 -11.76
CA VAL A 243 -2.07 6.35 -13.20
C VAL A 243 -3.38 5.59 -13.43
N LYS A 244 -3.64 4.51 -12.68
CA LYS A 244 -4.92 3.78 -12.73
C LYS A 244 -6.11 4.68 -12.36
N SER A 245 -5.95 5.51 -11.33
CA SER A 245 -6.99 6.45 -10.89
C SER A 245 -7.29 7.51 -11.96
N ILE A 246 -6.26 8.09 -12.58
CA ILE A 246 -6.40 9.05 -13.68
C ILE A 246 -7.08 8.41 -14.89
N ALA A 247 -6.68 7.18 -15.25
CA ALA A 247 -7.25 6.44 -16.36
C ALA A 247 -8.75 6.19 -16.14
N CYS A 248 -9.17 5.93 -14.91
CA CYS A 248 -10.58 5.74 -14.59
C CYS A 248 -11.39 7.03 -14.69
N ILE A 249 -10.88 8.15 -14.17
CA ILE A 249 -11.59 9.44 -14.28
C ILE A 249 -11.75 9.80 -15.76
N THR A 250 -10.68 9.68 -16.54
CA THR A 250 -10.69 10.03 -17.98
C THR A 250 -11.57 9.11 -18.82
N LYS A 251 -11.71 7.83 -18.46
CA LYS A 251 -12.55 6.87 -19.20
C LYS A 251 -14.00 6.84 -18.71
N GLY A 252 -14.24 7.22 -17.45
CA GLY A 252 -15.54 7.12 -16.80
C GLY A 252 -16.46 8.30 -17.08
N GLN A 253 -15.91 9.45 -17.48
CA GLN A 253 -16.67 10.68 -17.67
C GLN A 253 -16.32 11.40 -18.98
N THR A 254 -17.31 12.10 -19.57
CA THR A 254 -17.15 12.86 -20.82
C THR A 254 -16.43 14.19 -20.66
N SER A 255 -16.49 14.81 -19.48
CA SER A 255 -15.87 16.11 -19.20
C SER A 255 -15.25 16.13 -17.81
N ASN A 256 -13.95 16.43 -17.75
CA ASN A 256 -13.21 16.56 -16.50
C ASN A 256 -13.07 18.03 -16.10
N ASN A 257 -13.17 18.31 -14.80
CA ASN A 257 -13.07 19.67 -14.27
C ASN A 257 -11.60 20.07 -14.01
N LEU A 258 -11.28 21.37 -14.11
CA LEU A 258 -9.95 21.90 -13.77
C LEU A 258 -9.51 21.54 -12.33
N ARG A 259 -10.48 21.39 -11.41
CA ARG A 259 -10.24 20.99 -10.02
C ARG A 259 -9.76 19.55 -9.89
N GLU A 260 -10.18 18.65 -10.78
CA GLU A 260 -9.70 17.25 -10.82
C GLU A 260 -8.25 17.20 -11.24
N PHE A 261 -7.89 17.94 -12.30
CA PHE A 261 -6.50 18.08 -12.73
C PHE A 261 -5.60 18.67 -11.62
N GLY A 262 -6.11 19.66 -10.86
CA GLY A 262 -5.40 20.20 -9.69
C GLY A 262 -5.12 19.15 -8.61
N THR A 263 -6.09 18.26 -8.31
CA THR A 263 -5.87 17.18 -7.34
C THR A 263 -4.90 16.11 -7.82
N VAL A 264 -4.91 15.80 -9.12
CA VAL A 264 -3.92 14.90 -9.74
C VAL A 264 -2.52 15.50 -9.64
N GLY A 265 -2.37 16.78 -9.96
CA GLY A 265 -1.09 17.49 -9.83
C GLY A 265 -0.57 17.47 -8.39
N ALA A 266 -1.43 17.72 -7.41
CA ALA A 266 -1.08 17.63 -5.99
C ALA A 266 -0.69 16.20 -5.57
N ALA A 267 -1.36 15.18 -6.08
CA ALA A 267 -1.05 13.77 -5.78
C ALA A 267 0.31 13.34 -6.33
N VAL A 268 0.67 13.77 -7.54
CA VAL A 268 1.99 13.54 -8.14
C VAL A 268 3.07 14.29 -7.35
N LEU A 269 2.81 15.54 -6.99
CA LEU A 269 3.72 16.34 -6.19
C LEU A 269 3.95 15.73 -4.80
N LEU A 270 2.91 15.15 -4.19
CA LEU A 270 3.02 14.43 -2.92
C LEU A 270 3.99 13.24 -3.03
N LEU A 271 3.88 12.42 -4.08
CA LEU A 271 4.79 11.29 -4.30
C LEU A 271 6.25 11.76 -4.49
N TYR A 272 6.45 12.86 -5.22
CA TYR A 272 7.77 13.47 -5.38
C TYR A 272 8.35 13.96 -4.05
N ILE A 273 7.55 14.66 -3.23
CA ILE A 273 7.99 15.12 -1.91
C ILE A 273 8.25 13.94 -0.97
N LEU A 274 7.46 12.88 -1.05
CA LEU A 274 7.66 11.65 -0.27
C LEU A 274 9.02 11.02 -0.59
N TRP A 275 9.33 10.86 -1.87
CA TRP A 275 10.64 10.42 -2.34
C TRP A 275 11.76 11.32 -1.80
N MET A 276 11.62 12.63 -1.97
CA MET A 276 12.61 13.61 -1.54
C MET A 276 12.81 13.62 -0.01
N LEU A 277 11.73 13.53 0.78
CA LEU A 277 11.80 13.47 2.25
C LEU A 277 12.52 12.21 2.74
N TYR A 278 12.36 11.07 2.07
CA TYR A 278 13.06 9.84 2.42
C TYR A 278 14.54 9.89 2.02
N PHE A 279 14.84 10.20 0.75
CA PHE A 279 16.20 10.11 0.21
C PHE A 279 17.14 11.21 0.72
N ASP A 280 16.65 12.42 0.95
CA ASP A 280 17.48 13.52 1.49
C ASP A 280 18.02 13.25 2.90
N GLN A 281 17.41 12.31 3.63
CA GLN A 281 17.81 11.98 5.01
C GLN A 281 18.90 10.91 5.08
N LEU A 282 19.21 10.26 3.97
CA LEU A 282 20.18 9.19 3.92
C LEU A 282 21.60 9.78 3.90
N SER A 283 22.20 10.00 5.07
CA SER A 283 23.64 10.26 5.16
C SER A 283 24.42 8.97 4.93
N SER A 284 25.47 9.03 4.10
CA SER A 284 26.45 7.94 3.89
C SER A 284 27.35 7.68 5.11
N ASP A 285 27.10 8.36 6.23
CA ASP A 285 27.89 8.22 7.44
C ASP A 285 27.72 6.84 8.08
N ARG A 286 28.86 6.21 8.36
CA ARG A 286 28.92 4.83 8.85
C ARG A 286 28.15 4.64 10.15
N PHE A 287 27.19 3.73 10.12
CA PHE A 287 26.44 3.27 11.29
C PHE A 287 27.29 2.36 12.19
N GLY A 288 27.03 2.43 13.50
CA GLY A 288 27.42 1.37 14.42
C GLY A 288 26.59 0.10 14.15
N THR A 289 27.11 -1.08 14.50
CA THR A 289 26.44 -2.38 14.26
C THR A 289 25.01 -2.40 14.79
N VAL A 290 24.79 -2.03 16.06
CA VAL A 290 23.46 -2.05 16.70
C VAL A 290 22.53 -0.99 16.12
N ARG A 291 23.07 0.21 15.84
CA ARG A 291 22.29 1.32 15.30
C ARG A 291 21.76 1.01 13.91
N GLN A 292 22.55 0.32 13.10
CA GLN A 292 22.12 -0.15 11.77
C GLN A 292 20.98 -1.17 11.88
N GLN A 293 21.03 -2.10 12.84
CA GLN A 293 19.98 -3.10 13.05
C GLN A 293 18.65 -2.44 13.43
N ILE A 294 18.69 -1.50 14.39
CA ILE A 294 17.50 -0.74 14.81
C ILE A 294 16.97 0.10 13.63
N TRP A 295 17.86 0.75 12.89
CA TRP A 295 17.50 1.52 11.69
C TRP A 295 16.84 0.63 10.64
N SER A 296 17.35 -0.58 10.40
CA SER A 296 16.72 -1.56 9.50
C SER A 296 15.34 -2.01 9.99
N LEU A 297 15.16 -2.23 11.30
CA LEU A 297 13.87 -2.59 11.86
C LEU A 297 12.84 -1.44 11.77
N LEU A 298 13.28 -0.19 11.92
CA LEU A 298 12.43 1.01 11.77
C LEU A 298 11.92 1.22 10.33
N HIS A 299 12.48 0.52 9.33
CA HIS A 299 11.92 0.55 7.98
C HIS A 299 10.57 -0.15 7.88
N TYR A 300 10.25 -1.12 8.75
CA TYR A 300 8.93 -1.73 8.76
C TYR A 300 7.81 -0.71 9.01
N PRO A 301 7.79 0.03 10.14
CA PRO A 301 6.76 1.04 10.36
C PRO A 301 6.84 2.20 9.36
N LEU A 302 8.03 2.52 8.83
CA LEU A 302 8.17 3.52 7.78
C LEU A 302 7.50 3.08 6.47
N HIS A 303 7.83 1.90 5.96
CA HIS A 303 7.25 1.36 4.73
C HIS A 303 5.73 1.19 4.88
N MET A 304 5.27 0.79 6.05
CA MET A 304 3.84 0.74 6.36
C MET A 304 3.19 2.12 6.27
N ALA A 305 3.79 3.15 6.88
CA ALA A 305 3.24 4.51 6.84
C ALA A 305 3.24 5.09 5.42
N ILE A 306 4.32 4.86 4.65
CA ILE A 306 4.42 5.24 3.24
C ILE A 306 3.33 4.54 2.43
N LEU A 307 3.16 3.23 2.59
CA LEU A 307 2.14 2.46 1.90
C LEU A 307 0.74 3.01 2.17
N ILE A 308 0.39 3.22 3.45
CA ILE A 308 -0.94 3.75 3.82
C ILE A 308 -1.14 5.14 3.22
N CYS A 309 -0.13 6.01 3.25
CA CYS A 309 -0.18 7.35 2.67
C CYS A 309 -0.41 7.29 1.16
N VAL A 310 0.37 6.45 0.47
CA VAL A 310 0.31 6.26 -0.98
C VAL A 310 -1.03 5.69 -1.42
N GLU A 311 -1.54 4.67 -0.73
CA GLU A 311 -2.84 4.06 -1.01
C GLU A 311 -4.02 4.98 -0.68
N GLY A 312 -3.86 5.83 0.35
CA GLY A 312 -4.79 6.92 0.63
C GLY A 312 -4.81 7.94 -0.50
N ASN A 313 -3.64 8.34 -0.99
CA ASN A 313 -3.48 9.33 -2.06
C ASN A 313 -4.19 8.89 -3.36
N THR A 314 -4.04 7.62 -3.76
CA THR A 314 -4.71 7.06 -4.95
C THR A 314 -6.22 7.04 -4.79
N SER A 315 -6.71 6.56 -3.63
CA SER A 315 -8.14 6.49 -3.32
C SER A 315 -8.81 7.87 -3.29
N LEU A 316 -8.11 8.89 -2.80
CA LEU A 316 -8.63 10.25 -2.71
C LEU A 316 -8.80 10.94 -4.07
N ILE A 317 -8.02 10.57 -5.10
CA ILE A 317 -8.20 11.09 -6.47
C ILE A 317 -9.57 10.70 -7.01
N VAL A 318 -9.90 9.39 -6.94
CA VAL A 318 -11.17 8.85 -7.43
C VAL A 318 -12.33 9.42 -6.62
N TRP A 319 -12.16 9.49 -5.30
CA TRP A 319 -13.15 10.10 -4.42
C TRP A 319 -13.47 11.54 -4.82
N ASN A 320 -12.45 12.34 -5.09
CA ASN A 320 -12.65 13.75 -5.43
C ASN A 320 -13.44 13.93 -6.74
N SER A 321 -13.28 13.02 -7.70
CA SER A 321 -14.12 12.99 -8.90
C SER A 321 -15.56 12.57 -8.58
N ALA A 322 -15.76 11.52 -7.79
CA ALA A 322 -17.09 11.10 -7.32
C ALA A 322 -17.83 12.22 -6.55
N VAL A 323 -17.14 12.96 -5.70
CA VAL A 323 -17.69 14.12 -4.97
C VAL A 323 -18.12 15.24 -5.90
N GLN A 324 -17.35 15.52 -6.95
CA GLN A 324 -17.71 16.56 -7.91
C GLN A 324 -18.97 16.17 -8.68
N ALA A 325 -19.06 14.91 -9.08
CA ALA A 325 -20.28 14.37 -9.66
C ALA A 325 -21.47 14.43 -8.68
N LEU A 326 -21.27 14.12 -7.39
CA LEU A 326 -22.33 14.28 -6.38
C LEU A 326 -22.78 15.73 -6.21
N LYS A 327 -21.84 16.67 -6.10
CA LYS A 327 -22.16 18.11 -6.00
C LYS A 327 -22.93 18.60 -7.23
N TRP A 328 -22.62 18.06 -8.39
CA TRP A 328 -23.35 18.33 -9.62
C TRP A 328 -24.78 17.77 -9.56
N ILE A 329 -24.99 16.54 -9.08
CA ILE A 329 -26.33 15.99 -8.85
C ILE A 329 -27.13 16.82 -7.83
N TRP A 330 -26.53 17.18 -6.70
CA TRP A 330 -27.19 18.03 -5.69
C TRP A 330 -27.58 19.41 -6.22
N SER A 331 -26.90 19.90 -7.26
CA SER A 331 -27.28 21.16 -7.91
C SER A 331 -28.52 21.06 -8.79
N MET A 332 -28.96 19.85 -9.12
CA MET A 332 -30.19 19.57 -9.88
C MET A 332 -31.36 19.13 -8.99
N GLU A 333 -31.09 18.85 -7.72
CA GLU A 333 -32.07 18.41 -6.72
C GLU A 333 -32.92 19.60 -6.26
N PRO A 334 -34.22 19.42 -5.98
CA PRO A 334 -35.03 20.47 -5.38
C PRO A 334 -34.49 20.87 -3.99
N SER A 335 -34.57 22.16 -3.64
CA SER A 335 -34.09 22.68 -2.36
C SER A 335 -34.86 22.14 -1.16
N ASP A 336 -36.13 21.81 -1.37
CA ASP A 336 -37.02 21.22 -0.37
C ASP A 336 -37.88 20.13 -1.03
N TYR A 337 -37.84 18.91 -0.50
CA TYR A 337 -38.67 17.83 -0.99
C TYR A 337 -40.14 17.94 -0.59
N SER A 338 -40.46 18.78 0.40
CA SER A 338 -41.84 19.09 0.75
C SER A 338 -42.51 20.05 -0.23
N ASP A 339 -41.73 20.73 -1.08
CA ASP A 339 -42.19 21.52 -2.22
C ASP A 339 -41.28 21.29 -3.44
N PRO A 340 -41.35 20.09 -4.06
CA PRO A 340 -40.38 19.67 -5.07
C PRO A 340 -40.45 20.47 -6.38
N ALA A 341 -41.56 21.19 -6.62
CA ALA A 341 -41.79 21.97 -7.83
C ALA A 341 -41.78 23.48 -7.58
N ALA A 342 -41.21 23.92 -6.45
CA ALA A 342 -40.99 25.33 -6.16
C ALA A 342 -40.32 26.04 -7.35
N GLY A 343 -40.99 27.05 -7.91
CA GLY A 343 -40.48 27.83 -9.06
C GLY A 343 -40.85 27.30 -10.45
N PHE A 344 -41.69 26.26 -10.55
CA PHE A 344 -42.26 25.78 -11.81
C PHE A 344 -43.75 26.16 -11.93
N GLU A 345 -44.18 26.54 -13.13
CA GLU A 345 -45.55 27.00 -13.39
C GLU A 345 -46.55 25.84 -13.59
N ASP A 346 -46.08 24.72 -14.13
CA ASP A 346 -46.90 23.54 -14.40
C ASP A 346 -46.09 22.23 -14.34
N THR A 347 -46.82 21.10 -14.36
CA THR A 347 -46.23 19.76 -14.37
C THR A 347 -45.34 19.53 -15.60
N ALA A 348 -45.66 20.12 -16.75
CA ALA A 348 -44.90 19.93 -17.98
C ALA A 348 -43.51 20.56 -17.90
N ALA A 349 -43.40 21.77 -17.36
CA ALA A 349 -42.15 22.47 -17.10
C ALA A 349 -41.30 21.72 -16.08
N PHE A 350 -41.92 21.23 -15.01
CA PHE A 350 -41.24 20.43 -13.99
C PHE A 350 -40.68 19.11 -14.55
N LEU A 351 -41.50 18.35 -15.29
CA LEU A 351 -41.08 17.10 -15.92
C LEU A 351 -40.03 17.34 -17.01
N SER A 352 -40.13 18.42 -17.77
CA SER A 352 -39.11 18.80 -18.76
C SER A 352 -37.75 19.07 -18.10
N HIS A 353 -37.74 19.74 -16.95
CA HIS A 353 -36.52 19.93 -16.15
C HIS A 353 -35.95 18.60 -15.66
N LEU A 354 -36.77 17.76 -15.01
CA LEU A 354 -36.32 16.45 -14.53
C LEU A 354 -35.80 15.56 -15.67
N ASN A 355 -36.47 15.55 -16.82
CA ASN A 355 -36.05 14.77 -17.97
C ASN A 355 -34.69 15.24 -18.52
N LYS A 356 -34.48 16.56 -18.64
CA LYS A 356 -33.17 17.13 -19.00
C LYS A 356 -32.09 16.70 -18.01
N SER A 357 -32.39 16.70 -16.70
CA SER A 357 -31.45 16.24 -15.67
C SER A 357 -31.09 14.76 -15.85
N MET A 358 -32.07 13.89 -16.09
CA MET A 358 -31.81 12.45 -16.30
C MET A 358 -30.97 12.16 -17.55
N TYR A 359 -31.26 12.83 -18.66
CA TYR A 359 -30.44 12.72 -19.87
C TYR A 359 -29.03 13.28 -19.68
N SER A 360 -28.90 14.38 -18.93
CA SER A 360 -27.59 14.95 -18.62
C SER A 360 -26.75 13.97 -17.80
N ILE A 361 -27.35 13.34 -16.77
CA ILE A 361 -26.69 12.29 -15.98
C ILE A 361 -26.29 11.12 -16.88
N ASN A 362 -27.18 10.67 -17.77
CA ASN A 362 -26.87 9.58 -18.69
C ASN A 362 -25.72 9.91 -19.65
N ALA A 363 -25.64 11.15 -20.13
CA ALA A 363 -24.59 11.57 -21.06
C ALA A 363 -23.22 11.76 -20.38
N GLN A 364 -23.20 12.06 -19.08
CA GLN A 364 -21.97 12.35 -18.35
C GLN A 364 -21.10 11.11 -18.11
N PHE A 365 -21.72 9.94 -17.91
CA PHE A 365 -21.03 8.71 -17.55
C PHE A 365 -20.92 7.76 -18.73
N THR A 366 -19.69 7.44 -19.13
CA THR A 366 -19.39 6.60 -20.30
C THR A 366 -19.04 5.16 -19.93
N SER A 367 -18.65 4.91 -18.68
CA SER A 367 -18.35 3.56 -18.18
C SER A 367 -19.61 2.72 -17.91
N LYS A 368 -20.69 3.38 -17.49
CA LYS A 368 -21.99 2.79 -17.19
C LYS A 368 -23.06 3.81 -17.54
N TYR A 369 -24.13 3.36 -18.20
CA TYR A 369 -25.23 4.25 -18.57
C TYR A 369 -26.34 4.24 -17.52
N TRP A 370 -26.90 5.42 -17.28
CA TRP A 370 -27.97 5.63 -16.30
C TRP A 370 -29.26 4.95 -16.77
N ASN A 371 -29.59 5.03 -18.06
CA ASN A 371 -30.79 4.41 -18.65
C ASN A 371 -30.83 2.88 -18.51
N ASP A 372 -29.67 2.23 -18.58
CA ASP A 372 -29.53 0.78 -18.42
C ASP A 372 -29.69 0.38 -16.95
N THR A 373 -29.33 1.27 -16.03
CA THR A 373 -29.33 1.02 -14.58
C THR A 373 -30.66 1.39 -13.93
N TYR A 374 -31.31 2.44 -14.41
CA TYR A 374 -32.53 2.99 -13.83
C TYR A 374 -33.47 3.51 -14.92
N LYS A 375 -34.67 2.93 -15.00
CA LYS A 375 -35.73 3.39 -15.91
C LYS A 375 -36.60 4.43 -15.20
N TRP A 376 -36.32 5.72 -15.43
CA TRP A 376 -37.03 6.82 -14.77
C TRP A 376 -38.39 7.15 -15.40
N GLU A 377 -38.67 6.67 -16.61
CA GLU A 377 -39.90 6.95 -17.37
C GLU A 377 -41.16 6.59 -16.58
N SER A 378 -41.16 5.45 -15.88
CA SER A 378 -42.32 5.02 -15.06
C SER A 378 -42.60 5.97 -13.89
N ASN A 379 -41.56 6.63 -13.36
CA ASN A 379 -41.74 7.61 -12.30
C ASN A 379 -42.35 8.91 -12.84
N PHE A 380 -42.01 9.31 -14.06
CA PHE A 380 -42.61 10.49 -14.68
C PHE A 380 -44.10 10.27 -14.97
N THR A 381 -44.47 9.10 -15.47
CA THR A 381 -45.89 8.71 -15.61
C THR A 381 -46.62 8.72 -14.26
N ALA A 382 -45.97 8.33 -13.16
CA ALA A 382 -46.57 8.42 -11.83
C ALA A 382 -46.81 9.87 -11.39
N ILE A 383 -45.90 10.81 -11.69
CA ILE A 383 -46.07 12.24 -11.40
C ILE A 383 -47.22 12.84 -12.23
N GLU A 384 -47.37 12.44 -13.49
CA GLU A 384 -48.52 12.84 -14.33
C GLU A 384 -49.84 12.34 -13.74
N ASN A 385 -49.89 11.09 -13.28
CA ASN A 385 -51.07 10.52 -12.61
C ASN A 385 -51.40 11.23 -11.30
N TYR A 386 -50.39 11.59 -10.49
CA TYR A 386 -50.59 12.40 -9.28
C TYR A 386 -51.14 13.77 -9.62
N THR A 387 -50.65 14.40 -10.68
CA THR A 387 -51.16 15.70 -11.16
C THR A 387 -52.62 15.59 -11.54
N ALA A 388 -53.00 14.56 -12.31
CA ALA A 388 -54.38 14.34 -12.72
C ALA A 388 -55.33 14.06 -11.54
N SER A 389 -54.82 13.44 -10.46
CA SER A 389 -55.63 13.03 -9.30
C SER A 389 -55.78 14.12 -8.24
N TYR A 390 -54.71 14.87 -7.95
CA TYR A 390 -54.64 15.80 -6.81
C TYR A 390 -54.42 17.26 -7.22
N GLY A 391 -54.12 17.53 -8.49
CA GLY A 391 -53.72 18.85 -8.96
C GLY A 391 -52.25 19.17 -8.65
N PHE A 392 -51.60 19.90 -9.55
CA PHE A 392 -50.21 20.34 -9.41
C PHE A 392 -50.04 21.25 -8.18
N GLY A 393 -48.97 21.02 -7.40
CA GLY A 393 -48.62 21.85 -6.25
C GLY A 393 -49.55 21.76 -5.03
N SER A 394 -50.49 20.81 -5.00
CA SER A 394 -51.28 20.54 -3.80
C SER A 394 -50.45 19.81 -2.73
N ASP A 395 -50.85 19.90 -1.46
CA ASP A 395 -50.12 19.25 -0.35
C ASP A 395 -49.92 17.74 -0.56
N GLU A 396 -50.94 17.05 -1.07
CA GLU A 396 -50.89 15.61 -1.31
C GLU A 396 -50.05 15.26 -2.56
N TRP A 397 -50.07 16.12 -3.59
CA TRP A 397 -49.18 16.02 -4.73
C TRP A 397 -47.71 16.24 -4.33
N ASN A 398 -47.44 17.28 -3.54
CA ASN A 398 -46.11 17.62 -3.05
C ASN A 398 -45.50 16.49 -2.21
N ASN A 399 -46.28 15.88 -1.31
CA ASN A 399 -45.81 14.76 -0.50
C ASN A 399 -45.45 13.52 -1.35
N LYS A 400 -46.32 13.11 -2.27
CA LYS A 400 -46.09 11.93 -3.14
C LYS A 400 -44.98 12.17 -4.16
N THR A 401 -44.99 13.32 -4.83
CA THR A 401 -43.97 13.71 -5.80
C THR A 401 -42.63 13.93 -5.12
N GLY A 402 -42.60 14.56 -3.95
CA GLY A 402 -41.40 14.79 -3.15
C GLY A 402 -40.69 13.49 -2.78
N SER A 403 -41.44 12.51 -2.28
CA SER A 403 -40.89 11.17 -1.99
C SER A 403 -40.31 10.49 -3.23
N LEU A 404 -40.95 10.64 -4.39
CA LEU A 404 -40.52 10.01 -5.64
C LEU A 404 -39.28 10.70 -6.22
N VAL A 405 -39.24 12.03 -6.18
CA VAL A 405 -38.10 12.83 -6.62
C VAL A 405 -36.88 12.55 -5.73
N ASN A 406 -37.07 12.46 -4.41
CA ASN A 406 -36.03 12.03 -3.48
C ASN A 406 -35.49 10.64 -3.82
N TYR A 407 -36.39 9.70 -4.16
CA TYR A 407 -35.99 8.38 -4.61
C TYR A 407 -35.16 8.43 -5.90
N ILE A 408 -35.54 9.22 -6.91
CA ILE A 408 -34.79 9.37 -8.17
C ILE A 408 -33.37 9.90 -7.89
N PHE A 409 -33.26 11.01 -7.15
CA PHE A 409 -31.96 11.64 -6.87
C PHE A 409 -31.08 10.79 -5.94
N THR A 410 -31.66 10.09 -4.96
CA THR A 410 -30.92 9.11 -4.15
C THR A 410 -30.32 8.01 -5.02
N ASN A 411 -31.06 7.52 -6.02
CA ASN A 411 -30.55 6.49 -6.94
C ASN A 411 -29.48 7.06 -7.88
N ALA A 412 -29.62 8.32 -8.32
CA ALA A 412 -28.60 8.98 -9.12
C ALA A 412 -27.30 9.17 -8.33
N GLN A 413 -27.38 9.52 -7.04
CA GLN A 413 -26.22 9.61 -6.14
C GLN A 413 -25.51 8.26 -5.99
N ILE A 414 -26.26 7.16 -5.80
CA ILE A 414 -25.68 5.80 -5.73
C ILE A 414 -25.01 5.43 -7.06
N PHE A 415 -25.64 5.77 -8.18
CA PHE A 415 -25.09 5.51 -9.51
C PHE A 415 -23.75 6.20 -9.76
N VAL A 416 -23.54 7.42 -9.25
CA VAL A 416 -22.22 8.05 -9.31
C VAL A 416 -21.15 7.14 -8.72
N PHE A 417 -21.40 6.54 -7.57
CA PHE A 417 -20.43 5.64 -6.95
C PHE A 417 -20.26 4.34 -7.71
N GLU A 418 -21.35 3.79 -8.27
CA GLU A 418 -21.28 2.60 -9.13
C GLU A 418 -20.48 2.86 -10.43
N ALA A 419 -20.63 4.03 -11.04
CA ALA A 419 -19.89 4.42 -12.24
C ALA A 419 -18.37 4.58 -11.99
N HIS A 420 -17.97 4.78 -10.73
CA HIS A 420 -16.58 4.84 -10.27
C HIS A 420 -16.10 3.55 -9.56
N ALA A 421 -16.90 2.48 -9.56
CA ALA A 421 -16.62 1.26 -8.80
C ALA A 421 -15.34 0.53 -9.26
N ASP A 422 -14.97 0.62 -10.54
CA ASP A 422 -13.79 -0.05 -11.10
C ASP A 422 -12.46 0.41 -10.48
N THR A 423 -12.40 1.62 -9.92
CA THR A 423 -11.23 2.10 -9.17
C THR A 423 -11.46 2.24 -7.69
N LEU A 424 -12.71 2.42 -7.25
CA LEU A 424 -13.09 2.10 -5.88
C LEU A 424 -13.30 0.59 -5.75
N ALA A 425 -12.24 -0.22 -5.91
CA ALA A 425 -12.28 -1.65 -5.53
C ALA A 425 -12.75 -1.83 -4.07
N LYS A 426 -12.65 -0.77 -3.25
CA LYS A 426 -13.21 -0.58 -1.90
C LYS A 426 -14.74 -0.45 -1.83
N LEU A 427 -15.47 -0.28 -2.94
CA LEU A 427 -16.93 -0.14 -2.97
C LEU A 427 -17.66 -1.47 -3.19
N ASN A 428 -16.99 -2.49 -3.73
CA ASN A 428 -17.50 -3.87 -3.76
C ASN A 428 -17.81 -4.41 -2.35
N ALA A 429 -17.22 -3.78 -1.33
CA ALA A 429 -17.49 -3.94 0.08
C ALA A 429 -18.87 -3.43 0.56
N VAL A 430 -19.40 -2.41 -0.10
CA VAL A 430 -20.61 -1.70 0.35
C VAL A 430 -21.82 -2.11 -0.47
N THR A 431 -21.62 -2.70 -1.64
CA THR A 431 -22.65 -3.29 -2.49
C THR A 431 -23.11 -4.68 -2.05
N ALA A 432 -22.98 -5.04 -0.77
CA ALA A 432 -23.88 -6.05 -0.24
C ALA A 432 -25.30 -5.52 -0.40
N PRO A 433 -26.26 -6.29 -0.98
CA PRO A 433 -27.60 -5.79 -1.24
C PRO A 433 -28.31 -5.52 0.09
N SER A 434 -28.19 -4.30 0.59
CA SER A 434 -28.98 -3.85 1.71
C SER A 434 -30.41 -3.63 1.23
N THR A 435 -31.39 -3.97 2.06
CA THR A 435 -32.81 -3.82 1.74
C THR A 435 -33.26 -2.38 1.56
N SER A 436 -32.40 -1.39 1.85
CA SER A 436 -32.69 0.04 1.69
C SER A 436 -31.50 0.80 1.09
N ARG A 437 -31.72 1.41 -0.09
CA ARG A 437 -30.75 2.23 -0.85
C ARG A 437 -30.08 3.32 0.01
N TYR A 438 -30.79 3.87 1.00
CA TYR A 438 -30.24 4.86 1.94
C TYR A 438 -29.07 4.31 2.78
N LYS A 439 -29.19 3.06 3.27
CA LYS A 439 -28.12 2.42 4.07
C LYS A 439 -26.87 2.13 3.23
N THR A 440 -27.07 1.86 1.93
CA THR A 440 -25.95 1.72 0.99
C THR A 440 -25.18 3.04 0.86
N LEU A 441 -25.88 4.17 0.74
CA LEU A 441 -25.26 5.49 0.67
C LEU A 441 -24.47 5.84 1.95
N GLU A 442 -25.04 5.58 3.12
CA GLU A 442 -24.36 5.78 4.42
C GLU A 442 -23.08 4.95 4.55
N ALA A 443 -23.13 3.69 4.13
CA ALA A 443 -21.96 2.81 4.14
C ALA A 443 -20.86 3.27 3.18
N VAL A 444 -21.20 3.88 2.03
CA VAL A 444 -20.22 4.46 1.10
C VAL A 444 -19.49 5.62 1.77
N TYR A 445 -20.21 6.49 2.47
CA TYR A 445 -19.60 7.57 3.25
C TYR A 445 -18.69 7.04 4.38
N GLY A 446 -19.06 5.92 5.01
CA GLY A 446 -18.23 5.24 6.00
C GLY A 446 -16.85 4.80 5.46
N VAL A 447 -16.81 4.22 4.25
CA VAL A 447 -15.55 3.82 3.59
C VAL A 447 -14.64 5.02 3.34
N PHE A 448 -15.26 6.16 3.00
CA PHE A 448 -14.51 7.38 2.76
C PHE A 448 -13.85 7.93 4.03
N ASN A 449 -14.58 7.97 5.16
CA ASN A 449 -14.02 8.37 6.44
C ASN A 449 -12.79 7.55 6.83
N VAL A 450 -12.85 6.24 6.59
CA VAL A 450 -11.69 5.35 6.80
C VAL A 450 -10.53 5.73 5.88
N THR A 451 -10.79 6.00 4.61
CA THR A 451 -9.78 6.37 3.62
C THR A 451 -9.07 7.68 3.98
N VAL A 452 -9.83 8.71 4.38
CA VAL A 452 -9.28 10.00 4.81
C VAL A 452 -8.42 9.84 6.06
N THR A 453 -8.93 9.11 7.06
CA THR A 453 -8.18 8.83 8.29
C THR A 453 -6.87 8.12 7.97
N GLN A 454 -6.93 7.09 7.11
CA GLN A 454 -5.75 6.34 6.70
C GLN A 454 -4.73 7.24 6.01
N PHE A 455 -5.15 8.07 5.05
CA PHE A 455 -4.26 8.98 4.34
C PHE A 455 -3.51 9.93 5.29
N TYR A 456 -4.23 10.65 6.14
CA TYR A 456 -3.62 11.56 7.11
C TYR A 456 -2.81 10.84 8.18
N ALA A 457 -3.27 9.66 8.64
CA ALA A 457 -2.54 8.83 9.58
C ALA A 457 -1.21 8.33 9.00
N GLY A 458 -1.21 7.86 7.75
CA GLY A 458 -0.02 7.42 7.03
C GLY A 458 0.97 8.56 6.82
N ALA A 459 0.48 9.71 6.35
CA ALA A 459 1.32 10.91 6.15
C ALA A 459 1.96 11.40 7.46
N GLY A 460 1.17 11.47 8.55
CA GLY A 460 1.66 11.87 9.86
C GLY A 460 2.64 10.87 10.48
N ALA A 461 2.30 9.58 10.45
CA ALA A 461 3.16 8.51 10.96
C ALA A 461 4.49 8.43 10.21
N MET A 462 4.48 8.64 8.88
CA MET A 462 5.71 8.66 8.08
C MET A 462 6.68 9.73 8.59
N LEU A 463 6.21 10.96 8.81
CA LEU A 463 7.06 12.04 9.32
C LEU A 463 7.62 11.76 10.72
N ILE A 464 6.80 11.19 11.60
CA ILE A 464 7.21 10.81 12.96
C ILE A 464 8.28 9.72 12.90
N VAL A 465 8.07 8.67 12.10
CA VAL A 465 9.04 7.57 11.95
C VAL A 465 10.33 8.08 11.29
N LEU A 466 10.23 8.95 10.28
CA LEU A 466 11.41 9.60 9.69
C LEU A 466 12.18 10.43 10.71
N ALA A 467 11.50 11.18 11.59
CA ALA A 467 12.16 11.93 12.67
C ALA A 467 12.90 10.99 13.64
N VAL A 468 12.29 9.86 14.00
CA VAL A 468 12.92 8.83 14.84
C VAL A 468 14.12 8.19 14.12
N MET A 469 13.99 7.85 12.85
CA MET A 469 15.09 7.29 12.06
C MET A 469 16.25 8.27 11.91
N TYR A 470 15.93 9.56 11.71
CA TYR A 470 16.92 10.63 11.66
C TYR A 470 17.66 10.78 13.00
N TRP A 471 16.95 10.62 14.12
CA TRP A 471 17.56 10.58 15.45
C TRP A 471 18.62 9.48 15.57
N PHE A 472 18.33 8.29 15.05
CA PHE A 472 19.27 7.17 15.02
C PHE A 472 20.30 7.25 13.89
N ASN A 473 20.18 8.17 12.92
CA ASN A 473 21.10 8.23 11.79
C ASN A 473 22.44 8.90 12.17
N LYS A 474 22.40 10.09 12.80
CA LYS A 474 23.61 10.86 13.14
C LYS A 474 23.90 10.96 14.65
N LEU A 475 25.17 10.77 15.02
CA LEU A 475 25.65 10.94 16.40
C LEU A 475 25.71 12.42 16.81
N HIS A 476 26.29 13.26 15.97
CA HIS A 476 26.35 14.71 16.16
C HIS A 476 25.37 15.37 15.21
N LYS A 477 24.47 16.19 15.78
CA LYS A 477 23.43 16.90 15.05
C LYS A 477 23.66 18.39 15.17
N THR A 478 23.55 19.11 14.07
CA THR A 478 23.55 20.57 14.09
C THR A 478 22.22 21.11 14.63
N LYS A 479 22.19 22.38 15.05
CA LYS A 479 20.96 23.03 15.54
C LYS A 479 19.84 23.03 14.48
N VAL A 480 20.20 23.15 13.19
CA VAL A 480 19.27 23.13 12.06
C VAL A 480 18.65 21.75 11.89
N GLU A 481 19.47 20.70 11.93
CA GLU A 481 19.02 19.31 11.84
C GLU A 481 18.10 18.91 13.01
N PHE A 482 18.34 19.46 14.20
CA PHE A 482 17.45 19.30 15.34
C PHE A 482 16.11 20.02 15.13
N GLY A 483 16.13 21.23 14.55
CA GLY A 483 14.93 21.96 14.15
C GLY A 483 14.08 21.23 13.10
N GLU A 484 14.72 20.67 12.07
CA GLU A 484 14.04 19.84 11.05
C GLU A 484 13.33 18.63 11.67
N MET A 485 13.97 17.97 12.64
CA MET A 485 13.39 16.84 13.35
C MET A 485 12.15 17.25 14.17
N ILE A 486 12.24 18.35 14.94
CA ILE A 486 11.09 18.87 15.71
C ILE A 486 9.94 19.21 14.75
N ASN A 487 10.23 19.89 13.64
CA ASN A 487 9.21 20.28 12.68
C ASN A 487 8.48 19.06 12.10
N ARG A 488 9.20 17.99 11.76
CA ARG A 488 8.59 16.72 11.31
C ARG A 488 7.69 16.10 12.36
N VAL A 489 8.08 16.14 13.63
CA VAL A 489 7.24 15.63 14.73
C VAL A 489 5.97 16.47 14.88
N VAL A 490 6.10 17.80 14.90
CA VAL A 490 4.96 18.73 15.03
C VAL A 490 3.99 18.60 13.85
N VAL A 491 4.50 18.64 12.62
CA VAL A 491 3.69 18.44 11.41
C VAL A 491 3.08 17.04 11.41
N GLY A 492 3.84 16.01 11.81
CA GLY A 492 3.35 14.65 11.92
C GLY A 492 2.14 14.52 12.84
N PHE A 493 2.23 15.05 14.07
CA PHE A 493 1.10 15.06 15.00
C PHE A 493 -0.06 15.93 14.51
N THR A 494 0.23 17.07 13.87
CA THR A 494 -0.81 17.93 13.29
C THR A 494 -1.63 17.18 12.25
N LEU A 495 -0.97 16.43 11.37
CA LEU A 495 -1.65 15.60 10.37
C LEU A 495 -2.50 14.50 10.99
N LEU A 496 -2.02 13.84 12.06
CA LEU A 496 -2.83 12.86 12.80
C LEU A 496 -4.11 13.48 13.37
N ILE A 497 -3.99 14.66 13.98
CA ILE A 497 -5.13 15.40 14.55
C ILE A 497 -6.10 15.81 13.45
N VAL A 498 -5.60 16.36 12.33
CA VAL A 498 -6.43 16.73 11.18
C VAL A 498 -7.20 15.53 10.64
N GLY A 499 -6.56 14.36 10.52
CA GLY A 499 -7.24 13.13 10.09
C GLY A 499 -8.40 12.71 11.00
N VAL A 500 -8.19 12.77 12.32
CA VAL A 500 -9.23 12.45 13.31
C VAL A 500 -10.35 13.49 13.30
N VAL A 501 -10.01 14.79 13.29
CA VAL A 501 -10.97 15.89 13.26
C VAL A 501 -11.80 15.87 11.97
N ALA A 502 -11.19 15.52 10.84
CA ALA A 502 -11.90 15.39 9.57
C ALA A 502 -13.02 14.34 9.64
N VAL A 503 -12.83 13.24 10.37
CA VAL A 503 -13.85 12.19 10.52
C VAL A 503 -14.85 12.47 11.64
N LEU A 504 -14.42 13.11 12.73
CA LEU A 504 -15.31 13.50 13.84
C LEU A 504 -16.14 14.75 13.54
N GLY A 505 -15.79 15.50 12.50
CA GLY A 505 -16.55 16.65 12.02
C GLY A 505 -17.98 16.28 11.62
N ASN A 506 -18.90 17.24 11.75
CA ASN A 506 -20.33 17.06 11.50
C ASN A 506 -20.62 16.38 10.15
N GLN A 507 -21.34 15.26 10.14
CA GLN A 507 -21.64 14.47 8.92
C GLN A 507 -22.84 15.01 8.11
N SER A 508 -23.32 16.23 8.39
CA SER A 508 -24.34 16.88 7.56
C SER A 508 -23.80 17.23 6.16
N THR A 509 -24.69 17.53 5.20
CA THR A 509 -24.33 18.05 3.86
C THR A 509 -23.37 19.25 3.90
N SER A 510 -23.37 20.01 5.00
CA SER A 510 -22.43 21.11 5.27
C SER A 510 -21.04 20.64 5.73
N GLY A 511 -20.92 19.58 6.53
CA GLY A 511 -19.62 19.07 6.96
C GLY A 511 -19.01 18.04 6.01
N PHE A 512 -19.82 17.43 5.12
CA PHE A 512 -19.32 16.84 3.88
C PHE A 512 -18.44 17.83 3.09
N LYS A 513 -18.67 19.15 3.19
CA LYS A 513 -17.86 20.15 2.46
C LYS A 513 -16.37 20.18 2.85
N PHE A 514 -16.00 19.82 4.08
CA PHE A 514 -14.59 19.81 4.51
C PHE A 514 -13.91 18.49 4.15
N VAL A 515 -14.54 17.36 4.44
CA VAL A 515 -13.99 16.02 4.14
C VAL A 515 -14.02 15.75 2.63
N ALA A 516 -15.06 16.20 1.93
CA ALA A 516 -15.20 16.15 0.48
C ALA A 516 -14.62 17.39 -0.22
N SER A 517 -13.56 17.96 0.35
CA SER A 517 -12.83 19.07 -0.23
C SER A 517 -11.67 18.57 -1.08
N HIS A 518 -11.48 19.19 -2.25
CA HIS A 518 -10.33 18.99 -3.15
C HIS A 518 -8.97 19.32 -2.46
N TRP A 519 -9.02 19.92 -1.27
CA TRP A 519 -7.86 20.34 -0.49
C TRP A 519 -7.21 19.23 0.34
N ALA A 520 -7.80 18.03 0.42
CA ALA A 520 -7.26 16.96 1.26
C ALA A 520 -5.78 16.64 0.98
N ILE A 521 -5.44 16.39 -0.29
CA ILE A 521 -4.07 16.11 -0.75
C ILE A 521 -3.19 17.39 -0.69
N PRO A 522 -3.62 18.55 -1.24
CA PRO A 522 -2.86 19.79 -1.14
C PRO A 522 -2.47 20.21 0.28
N ILE A 523 -3.32 20.00 1.29
CA ILE A 523 -2.99 20.33 2.69
C ILE A 523 -1.77 19.54 3.16
N VAL A 524 -1.70 18.24 2.84
CA VAL A 524 -0.53 17.41 3.20
C VAL A 524 0.71 17.88 2.46
N VAL A 525 0.59 18.20 1.16
CA VAL A 525 1.68 18.75 0.36
C VAL A 525 2.23 20.04 0.98
N MET A 526 1.35 20.99 1.31
CA MET A 526 1.75 22.26 1.93
C MET A 526 2.43 22.05 3.28
N LEU A 527 1.91 21.14 4.11
CA LEU A 527 2.47 20.81 5.41
C LEU A 527 3.83 20.11 5.27
N PHE A 528 4.03 19.26 4.26
CA PHE A 528 5.33 18.65 3.99
C PHE A 528 6.36 19.68 3.50
N VAL A 529 5.94 20.64 2.68
CA VAL A 529 6.81 21.73 2.20
C VAL A 529 7.14 22.71 3.33
N GLY A 530 6.16 23.17 4.11
CA GLY A 530 6.40 24.01 5.29
C GLY A 530 7.15 23.27 6.42
N GLY A 531 7.10 21.95 6.40
CA GLY A 531 7.88 21.02 7.21
C GLY A 531 9.39 21.08 6.95
N LYS A 532 9.81 21.57 5.77
CA LYS A 532 11.20 21.94 5.51
C LYS A 532 11.35 23.42 5.84
N THR A 533 12.20 23.75 6.81
CA THR A 533 12.82 25.09 6.83
C THR A 533 13.47 25.29 5.48
N LEU A 534 12.87 26.15 4.64
CA LEU A 534 13.42 26.58 3.37
C LEU A 534 14.85 27.04 3.65
N ARG A 535 15.82 26.24 3.20
CA ARG A 535 17.22 26.65 3.18
C ARG A 535 17.31 27.86 2.25
N SER A 536 17.61 29.02 2.82
CA SER A 536 18.43 30.04 2.14
C SER A 536 19.89 29.66 2.31
#